data_AF-A0A857MNS4-F1
#
_entry.id   AF-A0A857MNS4-F1
#
_cell.length_a   1.000
_cell.length_b   1.000
_cell.length_c   1.000
_cell.angle_alpha   90.00
_cell.angle_beta   90.00
_cell.angle_gamma   90.00
#
_symmetry.space_group_name_H-M   'P 1'
#
loop_
_entity.id
_entity.type
_entity.pdbx_description
1 polymer ?
#
loop_
_entity_poly.entity_id
_entity_poly.type
_entity_poly.pdbx_seq_one_letter_code
_entity_poly.pdbx_strand_id
1 'polypeptide(L)' 'MIYDSDVMIAEVTNPSLGVGYELAYAEKLNTPILCLFKKDSERKLSAMVSGNRYNVIEYIEPHDIEPAVARFIGTNISH' A
#
# COMPACT_ATOMS: atom_id res chain seq x y z
N MET A 1 10.39 7.40 -9.84
CA MET A 1 9.32 6.69 -10.58
C MET A 1 9.37 5.23 -10.12
N ILE A 2 8.27 4.48 -10.14
CA ILE A 2 8.15 3.16 -9.47
C ILE A 2 9.30 2.19 -9.82
N TYR A 3 9.88 2.28 -11.02
CA TYR A 3 10.97 1.40 -11.45
C TYR A 3 12.28 1.53 -10.65
N ASP A 4 12.52 2.67 -9.98
CA ASP A 4 13.69 2.92 -9.13
C ASP A 4 13.34 2.84 -7.63
N SER A 5 12.16 2.33 -7.28
CA SER A 5 11.68 2.28 -5.91
C SER A 5 11.85 0.88 -5.31
N ASP A 6 12.42 0.80 -4.11
CA ASP A 6 12.54 -0.45 -3.37
C ASP A 6 11.20 -0.97 -2.86
N VAL A 7 10.26 -0.07 -2.59
CA VAL A 7 8.92 -0.38 -2.08
C VAL A 7 7.87 0.59 -2.64
N MET A 8 6.63 0.13 -2.73
CA MET A 8 5.44 0.91 -3.08
C MET A 8 4.54 1.03 -1.83
N ILE A 9 4.24 2.26 -1.40
CA ILE A 9 3.30 2.51 -0.29
C ILE A 9 2.17 3.39 -0.80
N ALA A 10 0.93 2.96 -0.64
CA ALA A 10 -0.24 3.67 -1.16
C ALA A 10 -1.36 3.79 -0.12
N GLU A 11 -1.95 4.98 -0.03
CA GLU A 11 -3.22 5.20 0.68
C GLU A 11 -4.37 4.76 -0.24
N VAL A 12 -5.21 3.83 0.23
CA VAL A 12 -6.22 3.16 -0.60
C VAL A 12 -7.65 3.28 -0.05
N THR A 13 -7.89 4.22 0.86
CA THR A 13 -9.24 4.47 1.41
C THR A 13 -10.18 4.95 0.30
N ASN A 14 -9.68 5.83 -0.56
CA ASN A 14 -10.42 6.33 -1.70
C ASN A 14 -10.00 5.59 -2.97
N PRO A 15 -10.94 4.94 -3.69
CA PRO A 15 -10.62 4.26 -4.94
C PRO A 15 -10.11 5.28 -5.96
N SER A 16 -8.96 4.97 -6.56
CA SER A 16 -8.30 5.79 -7.57
C SER A 16 -7.79 4.89 -8.70
N LEU A 17 -8.16 5.22 -9.94
CA LEU A 17 -7.67 4.52 -11.11
C LEU A 17 -6.15 4.69 -11.29
N GLY A 18 -5.62 5.88 -10.96
CA GLY A 18 -4.20 6.17 -11.00
C GLY A 18 -3.43 5.28 -10.03
N VAL A 19 -3.85 5.26 -8.76
CA VAL A 19 -3.24 4.40 -7.74
C VAL A 19 -3.38 2.92 -8.12
N GLY A 20 -4.54 2.50 -8.64
CA GLY A 20 -4.74 1.15 -9.14
C GLY A 20 -3.73 0.77 -10.24
N TYR A 21 -3.46 1.68 -11.17
CA TYR A 21 -2.47 1.45 -12.22
C TYR A 21 -1.04 1.34 -11.65
N GLU A 22 -0.69 2.19 -10.69
CA GLU A 22 0.60 2.15 -10.00
C GLU A 22 0.80 0.86 -9.21
N LEU A 23 -0.24 0.38 -8.52
CA LEU A 23 -0.23 -0.91 -7.81
C LEU A 23 -0.03 -2.09 -8.76
N ALA A 24 -0.77 -2.13 -9.88
CA ALA A 24 -0.60 -3.17 -10.89
C ALA A 24 0.80 -3.15 -11.51
N TYR A 25 1.37 -1.96 -11.69
CA TYR A 25 2.72 -1.80 -12.24
C TYR A 25 3.79 -2.26 -11.23
N ALA A 26 3.67 -1.87 -9.96
CA ALA A 26 4.55 -2.33 -8.89
C ALA A 26 4.49 -3.86 -8.72
N GLU A 27 3.29 -4.45 -8.78
CA GLU A 27 3.09 -5.90 -8.74
C GLU A 27 3.80 -6.60 -9.90
N LYS A 28 3.67 -6.06 -11.13
CA LYS A 28 4.38 -6.58 -12.30
C LYS A 28 5.91 -6.53 -12.15
N LEU A 29 6.42 -5.52 -11.46
CA LEU A 29 7.85 -5.38 -11.17
C LEU A 29 8.31 -6.21 -9.97
N ASN A 30 7.39 -6.92 -9.28
CA ASN A 30 7.63 -7.57 -7.98
C ASN A 30 8.13 -6.60 -6.91
N THR A 31 7.84 -5.30 -7.04
CA THR A 31 8.12 -4.31 -6.00
C THR A 31 7.19 -4.60 -4.82
N PRO A 32 7.70 -4.75 -3.59
CA PRO A 32 6.87 -4.94 -2.41
C PRO A 32 5.86 -3.80 -2.23
N ILE A 33 4.58 -4.16 -2.04
CA ILE A 33 3.47 -3.21 -1.89
C ILE A 33 2.93 -3.23 -0.45
N LEU A 34 2.75 -2.04 0.12
CA LEU A 34 1.99 -1.78 1.35
C LEU A 34 0.83 -0.82 1.07
N CYS A 35 -0.38 -1.26 1.38
CA CYS A 35 -1.61 -0.49 1.26
C CYS A 35 -2.06 -0.01 2.65
N LEU A 36 -2.35 1.27 2.77
CA LEU A 36 -2.86 1.93 3.98
C LEU A 36 -4.36 2.17 3.82
N PHE A 37 -5.17 1.62 4.71
CA PHE A 37 -6.62 1.77 4.68
C PHE A 37 -7.15 2.39 5.98
N LYS A 38 -7.94 3.45 5.88
CA LYS A 38 -8.51 4.13 7.02
C LYS A 38 -9.72 3.35 7.55
N LYS A 39 -9.56 2.77 8.74
CA LYS A 39 -10.49 1.80 9.36
C LYS A 39 -11.85 2.39 9.66
N ASP A 40 -11.89 3.64 10.12
CA ASP A 40 -13.09 4.39 10.49
C ASP A 40 -13.75 5.08 9.28
N SER A 41 -13.26 4.83 8.06
CA SER A 41 -13.95 5.32 6.87
C SER A 41 -15.22 4.50 6.59
N GLU A 42 -16.24 5.14 6.03
CA GLU A 42 -17.43 4.44 5.50
C GLU A 42 -17.15 3.71 4.17
N ARG A 43 -15.88 3.68 3.73
CA ARG A 43 -15.48 3.07 2.46
C ARG A 43 -15.14 1.61 2.66
N LYS A 44 -15.04 0.93 1.53
CA LYS A 44 -14.52 -0.44 1.43
C LYS A 44 -13.34 -0.41 0.49
N LEU A 45 -12.41 -1.33 0.71
CA LEU A 45 -11.35 -1.59 -0.25
C LEU A 45 -11.95 -1.80 -1.65
N SER A 46 -11.32 -1.18 -2.64
CA SER A 46 -11.68 -1.42 -4.04
C SER A 46 -11.41 -2.88 -4.42
N ALA A 47 -12.10 -3.39 -5.44
CA ALA A 47 -11.87 -4.74 -5.95
C ALA A 47 -10.40 -4.98 -6.35
N MET A 48 -9.69 -3.94 -6.80
CA MET A 48 -8.27 -3.98 -7.11
C MET A 48 -7.40 -4.31 -5.89
N VAL A 49 -7.77 -3.82 -4.70
CA VAL A 49 -6.99 -4.09 -3.49
C VAL A 49 -7.50 -5.35 -2.79
N SER A 50 -8.82 -5.54 -2.66
CA SER A 50 -9.39 -6.70 -1.97
C SER A 50 -9.27 -8.01 -2.76
N GLY A 51 -9.16 -7.93 -4.09
CA GLY A 51 -9.01 -9.09 -4.97
C GLY A 51 -7.57 -9.56 -5.15
N ASN A 52 -6.60 -8.72 -4.80
CA ASN A 52 -5.17 -9.02 -4.89
C ASN A 52 -4.57 -9.27 -3.50
N ARG A 53 -3.43 -9.96 -3.47
CA ARG A 53 -2.75 -10.33 -2.21
C ARG A 53 -1.75 -9.26 -1.77
N TYR A 54 -2.21 -8.01 -1.67
CA TYR A 54 -1.37 -6.92 -1.18
C TYR A 54 -1.30 -6.93 0.36
N ASN A 55 -0.19 -6.41 0.92
CA ASN A 55 -0.11 -6.17 2.35
C ASN A 55 -1.01 -4.97 2.66
N VAL A 56 -2.09 -5.18 3.41
CA VAL A 56 -2.99 -4.10 3.83
C VAL A 56 -2.86 -3.90 5.33
N ILE A 57 -2.66 -2.65 5.74
CA ILE A 57 -2.79 -2.26 7.14
C ILE A 57 -3.98 -1.32 7.29
N GLU A 58 -4.68 -1.47 8.39
CA GLU A 58 -5.74 -0.56 8.78
C GLU A 58 -5.20 0.44 9.81
N TYR A 59 -5.49 1.72 9.65
CA TYR A 59 -5.11 2.79 10.58
C TYR A 59 -6.33 3.66 10.94
N ILE A 60 -6.28 4.34 12.08
CA ILE A 60 -7.32 5.32 12.48
C ILE A 60 -6.70 6.70 12.45
N GLU A 61 -5.56 6.85 13.13
CA GLU A 61 -4.80 8.09 13.22
C GLU A 61 -3.52 8.01 12.38
N PRO A 62 -3.02 9.13 11.83
CA PRO A 62 -1.80 9.12 11.02
C PRO A 62 -0.57 8.52 11.73
N HIS A 63 -0.48 8.67 13.06
CA HIS A 63 0.63 8.12 13.84
C HIS A 63 0.64 6.58 13.92
N ASP A 64 -0.49 5.92 13.65
CA ASP A 64 -0.58 4.46 13.60
C ASP A 64 0.19 3.88 12.39
N ILE A 65 0.45 4.71 11.38
CA ILE A 65 1.07 4.31 10.11
C ILE A 65 2.58 4.12 10.28
N GLU A 66 3.24 5.00 11.05
CA GLU A 66 4.71 5.07 11.14
C GLU A 66 5.35 3.72 11.56
N PRO A 67 4.86 3.01 12.59
CA PRO A 67 5.46 1.73 13.00
C PRO A 67 5.30 0.65 11.93
N ALA A 68 4.20 0.68 11.18
CA ALA A 68 3.93 -0.29 10.14
C ALA A 68 4.78 -0.03 8.89
N VAL A 69 4.93 1.23 8.48
CA VAL A 69 5.82 1.63 7.39
C VAL A 69 7.27 1.33 7.73
N ALA A 70 7.73 1.67 8.94
CA ALA A 70 9.10 1.39 9.37
C ALA A 70 9.41 -0.12 9.35
N ARG A 71 8.50 -0.95 9.84
CA ARG A 71 8.63 -2.40 9.79
C ARG A 71 8.65 -2.93 8.35
N PHE A 72 7.77 -2.40 7.50
CA PHE A 72 7.68 -2.82 6.09
C PHE A 72 8.96 -2.48 5.34
N ILE A 73 9.47 -1.26 5.51
CA ILE A 73 10.74 -0.82 4.95
C ILE A 73 11.89 -1.69 5.47
N GLY A 74 12.01 -1.89 6.79
CA GLY A 74 13.10 -2.69 7.37
C GLY A 74 13.10 -4.16 6.97
N THR A 75 11.95 -4.71 6.55
CA THR A 75 11.85 -6.09 6.06
C THR A 75 12.24 -6.22 4.58
N ASN A 76 12.00 -5.17 3.79
CA ASN A 76 12.11 -5.23 2.32
C ASN A 76 13.32 -4.47 1.77
N ILE A 77 13.90 -3.58 2.55
CA ILE A 77 15.12 -2.85 2.20
C ILE A 77 16.24 -3.38 3.11
N SER A 78 17.02 -4.32 2.58
CA SER A 78 18.27 -4.76 3.18
C SER A 78 19.41 -4.12 2.39
N HIS A 79 20.21 -3.28 3.03
CA HIS A 79 21.52 -2.90 2.49
C HIS A 79 22.49 -4.09 2.60
#